data_AF-A0A954GIX8-F1
#
_entry.id   AF-A0A954GIX8-F1
#
_cell.length_a   1.000
_cell.length_b   1.000
_cell.length_c   1.000
_cell.angle_alpha   90.00
_cell.angle_beta   90.00
_cell.angle_gamma   90.00
#
_symmetry.space_group_name_H-M   'P 1'
#
loop_
_entity.id
_entity.type
_entity.pdbx_description
1 polymer ?
#
loop_
_entity_poly.entity_id
_entity_poly.type
_entity_poly.pdbx_seq_one_letter_code
_entity_poly.pdbx_strand_id
1 'polypeptide(L)'
;MSVATPPVKIDPPAADIRRTSRGTRIVRWSLRLFGSIDLLALIAVVMPVSWMQMAHALCGLGQFPEGPLPVYLARSTSLLYAFHGAMLWYLSSDVLRHQMVIRFLGKITVLFGMVLLLVDSSTGMPRWWMLAEGPTFAVTGLWLIWWTTGDDE
;
A
#
# COMPACT_ATOMS: atom_id res chain seq x y z
N MET A 1 12.49 57.80 23.85
CA MET A 1 12.31 56.46 24.46
C MET A 1 11.44 55.65 23.50
N SER A 2 12.04 54.73 22.75
CA SER A 2 11.32 53.83 21.83
C SER A 2 10.83 52.63 22.64
N VAL A 3 9.51 52.50 22.81
CA VAL A 3 8.91 51.36 23.50
C VAL A 3 8.88 50.20 22.50
N ALA A 4 9.76 49.22 22.69
CA ALA A 4 9.74 47.99 21.92
C ALA A 4 8.48 47.20 22.28
N THR A 5 7.52 47.13 21.35
CA THR A 5 6.38 46.22 21.46
C THR A 5 6.86 44.77 21.47
N PRO A 6 6.42 43.94 22.43
CA PRO A 6 6.79 42.53 22.47
C PRO A 6 6.24 41.79 21.24
N PRO A 7 6.92 40.75 20.76
CA PRO A 7 6.46 39.97 19.61
C PRO A 7 5.12 39.32 19.93
N VAL A 8 4.15 39.49 19.02
CA VAL A 8 2.85 38.82 19.10
C VAL A 8 3.08 37.32 18.93
N LYS A 9 2.87 36.57 20.00
CA LYS A 9 2.90 35.11 19.98
C LYS A 9 1.60 34.63 19.34
N ILE A 10 1.65 34.31 18.05
CA ILE A 10 0.54 33.66 17.35
C ILE A 10 0.61 32.18 17.71
N ASP A 11 -0.16 31.78 18.72
CA ASP A 11 -0.35 30.35 19.00
C ASP A 11 -1.20 29.76 17.86
N PRO A 12 -0.72 28.72 17.14
CA PRO A 12 -1.50 28.10 16.08
C PRO A 12 -2.79 27.52 16.66
N PRO A 13 -3.91 27.55 15.91
CA PRO A 13 -5.19 27.10 16.41
C PRO A 13 -5.11 25.63 16.83
N ALA A 14 -5.56 25.30 18.04
CA ALA A 14 -5.45 23.96 18.62
C ALA A 14 -6.12 22.82 17.80
N ALA A 15 -6.90 23.16 16.77
CA ALA A 15 -7.45 22.23 15.80
C ALA A 15 -6.41 21.71 14.79
N ASP A 16 -5.45 22.55 14.41
CA ASP A 16 -4.40 22.28 13.43
C ASP A 16 -3.39 21.22 13.93
N ILE A 17 -2.93 21.38 15.19
CA ILE A 17 -2.06 20.41 15.88
C ILE A 17 -2.75 19.04 16.08
N ARG A 18 -4.08 19.04 16.34
CA ARG A 18 -4.82 17.78 16.54
C ARG A 18 -5.05 17.04 15.22
N ARG A 19 -5.22 17.75 14.10
CA ARG A 19 -5.48 17.16 12.78
C ARG A 19 -4.22 16.50 12.22
N THR A 20 -3.08 17.17 12.29
CA THR A 20 -1.77 16.66 11.88
C THR A 20 -1.38 15.37 12.61
N SER A 21 -1.62 15.30 13.93
CA SER A 21 -1.36 14.09 14.72
C SER A 21 -2.28 12.90 14.36
N ARG A 22 -3.54 13.16 13.96
CA ARG A 22 -4.49 12.11 13.57
C ARG A 22 -4.17 11.54 12.18
N GLY A 23 -3.92 12.40 11.19
CA GLY A 23 -3.56 11.97 9.82
C GLY A 23 -2.29 11.13 9.82
N THR A 24 -1.23 11.65 10.46
CA THR A 24 0.03 10.92 10.68
C THR A 24 -0.18 9.55 11.33
N ARG A 25 -1.04 9.47 12.36
CA ARG A 25 -1.34 8.19 13.02
C ARG A 25 -2.08 7.22 12.10
N ILE A 26 -3.05 7.70 11.32
CA ILE A 26 -3.81 6.86 10.37
C ILE A 26 -2.88 6.30 9.30
N VAL A 27 -2.05 7.15 8.68
CA VAL A 27 -1.08 6.72 7.66
C VAL A 27 -0.09 5.72 8.24
N ARG A 28 0.47 5.98 9.42
CA ARG A 28 1.39 5.05 10.11
C ARG A 28 0.78 3.66 10.27
N TRP A 29 -0.44 3.58 10.80
CA TRP A 29 -1.10 2.29 11.02
C TRP A 29 -1.54 1.63 9.72
N SER A 30 -1.92 2.40 8.70
CA SER A 30 -2.22 1.89 7.36
C SER A 30 -0.99 1.22 6.75
N LEU A 31 0.15 1.91 6.76
CA LEU A 31 1.42 1.37 6.24
C LEU A 31 1.85 0.09 6.99
N ARG A 32 1.70 0.05 8.31
CA ARG A 32 2.01 -1.16 9.10
C ARG A 32 1.07 -2.31 8.81
N LEU A 33 -0.22 -2.03 8.67
CA LEU A 33 -1.21 -3.05 8.34
C LEU A 33 -0.90 -3.66 6.96
N PHE A 34 -0.79 -2.82 5.93
CA PHE A 34 -0.47 -3.28 4.58
C PHE A 34 0.89 -3.96 4.51
N GLY A 35 1.90 -3.38 5.13
CA GLY A 35 3.23 -3.99 5.19
C GLY A 35 3.25 -5.33 5.91
N SER A 36 2.43 -5.51 6.95
CA SER A 36 2.32 -6.80 7.65
C SER A 36 1.60 -7.84 6.80
N ILE A 37 0.54 -7.46 6.07
CA ILE A 37 -0.15 -8.34 5.13
C ILE A 37 0.81 -8.79 4.03
N ASP A 38 1.57 -7.87 3.45
CA ASP A 38 2.56 -8.16 2.42
C ASP A 38 3.69 -9.08 2.92
N LEU A 39 4.14 -8.90 4.17
CA LEU A 39 5.15 -9.77 4.77
C LEU A 39 4.66 -11.22 4.95
N LEU A 40 3.35 -11.48 5.03
CA LEU A 40 2.81 -12.85 5.04
C LEU A 40 3.13 -13.59 3.73
N ALA A 41 3.44 -12.88 2.64
CA ALA A 41 3.87 -13.49 1.39
C ALA A 41 5.17 -14.31 1.52
N LEU A 42 5.97 -14.11 2.58
CA LEU A 42 7.10 -15.00 2.89
C LEU A 42 6.68 -16.46 3.04
N ILE A 43 5.45 -16.74 3.49
CA ILE A 43 4.91 -18.10 3.54
C ILE A 43 4.79 -18.67 2.12
N ALA A 44 4.29 -17.87 1.17
CA ALA A 44 4.12 -18.27 -0.22
C ALA A 44 5.44 -18.51 -0.98
N VAL A 45 6.56 -17.93 -0.50
CA VAL A 45 7.89 -18.21 -1.05
C VAL A 45 8.28 -19.68 -0.86
N VAL A 46 7.97 -20.26 0.30
CA VAL A 46 8.36 -21.63 0.67
C VAL A 46 7.23 -22.64 0.59
N MET A 47 6.02 -22.21 0.23
CA MET A 47 4.87 -23.10 0.22
C MET A 47 5.02 -24.25 -0.81
N PRO A 48 4.42 -25.41 -0.53
CA PRO A 48 4.38 -26.52 -1.49
C PRO A 48 3.63 -26.16 -2.77
N VAL A 49 4.02 -26.75 -3.90
CA VAL A 49 3.35 -26.57 -5.20
C VAL A 49 1.87 -27.00 -5.14
N SER A 50 1.54 -27.98 -4.29
CA SER A 50 0.15 -28.41 -4.09
C SER A 50 -0.77 -27.30 -3.58
N TRP A 51 -0.24 -26.32 -2.83
CA TRP A 51 -1.02 -25.16 -2.39
C TRP A 51 -1.34 -24.22 -3.55
N MET A 52 -0.38 -24.03 -4.48
CA MET A 52 -0.60 -23.26 -5.71
C MET A 52 -1.66 -23.95 -6.59
N GLN A 53 -1.57 -25.27 -6.73
CA GLN A 53 -2.55 -26.07 -7.47
C GLN A 53 -3.96 -25.97 -6.85
N MET A 54 -4.04 -26.08 -5.53
CA MET A 54 -5.30 -25.92 -4.80
C MET A 54 -5.88 -24.52 -4.99
N ALA A 55 -5.07 -23.47 -4.88
CA ALA A 55 -5.52 -22.09 -5.10
C ALA A 55 -6.04 -21.90 -6.55
N HIS A 56 -5.33 -22.42 -7.54
CA HIS A 56 -5.74 -22.37 -8.94
C HIS A 56 -7.11 -23.05 -9.17
N ALA A 57 -7.33 -24.21 -8.55
CA ALA A 57 -8.61 -24.92 -8.60
C ALA A 57 -9.73 -24.16 -7.87
N LEU A 58 -9.47 -23.65 -6.66
CA LEU A 58 -10.45 -22.89 -5.88
C LEU A 58 -10.88 -21.59 -6.58
N CYS A 59 -9.98 -20.98 -7.35
CA CYS A 59 -10.27 -19.77 -8.12
C CYS A 59 -10.93 -20.04 -9.47
N GLY A 60 -11.14 -21.31 -9.83
CA GLY A 60 -11.77 -21.70 -11.10
C GLY A 60 -10.88 -21.49 -12.32
N LEU A 61 -9.55 -21.45 -12.15
CA LEU A 61 -8.60 -21.19 -13.23
C LEU A 61 -8.19 -22.47 -14.00
N GLY A 62 -8.66 -23.64 -13.57
CA GLY A 62 -8.39 -24.93 -14.22
C GLY A 62 -7.16 -25.64 -13.64
N GLN A 63 -6.42 -26.38 -14.49
CA GLN A 63 -5.19 -27.05 -14.07
C GLN A 63 -4.04 -26.05 -13.95
N PHE A 64 -3.24 -26.17 -12.88
CA PHE A 64 -2.05 -25.35 -12.71
C PHE A 64 -1.05 -25.64 -13.84
N PRO A 65 -0.50 -24.62 -14.51
CA PRO A 65 0.35 -24.84 -15.68
C PRO A 65 1.63 -25.62 -15.35
N GLU A 66 2.06 -26.44 -16.30
CA GLU A 66 3.30 -27.23 -16.19
C GLU A 66 4.56 -26.38 -16.42
N GLY A 67 5.70 -26.90 -15.97
CA GLY A 67 7.02 -26.28 -16.15
C GLY A 67 7.46 -25.39 -14.97
N PRO A 68 8.69 -24.85 -15.04
CA PRO A 68 9.29 -24.13 -13.92
C PRO A 68 8.79 -22.68 -13.76
N LEU A 69 8.29 -22.07 -14.84
CA LEU A 69 7.98 -20.64 -14.87
C LEU A 69 6.85 -20.22 -13.91
N PRO A 70 5.70 -20.91 -13.80
CA PRO A 70 4.64 -20.52 -12.88
C PRO A 70 5.08 -20.52 -11.41
N VAL A 71 5.86 -21.54 -11.01
CA VAL A 71 6.40 -21.66 -9.66
C VAL A 71 7.44 -20.56 -9.40
N TYR A 72 8.32 -20.31 -10.36
CA TYR A 72 9.30 -19.24 -10.27
C TYR A 72 8.63 -17.87 -10.09
N LEU A 73 7.65 -17.53 -10.93
CA LEU A 73 6.92 -16.26 -10.86
C LEU A 73 6.12 -16.14 -9.57
N ALA A 74 5.41 -17.18 -9.13
CA ALA A 74 4.68 -17.15 -7.87
C ALA A 74 5.61 -16.84 -6.68
N ARG A 75 6.79 -17.47 -6.64
CA ARG A 75 7.76 -17.27 -5.55
C ARG A 75 8.47 -15.92 -5.61
N SER A 76 8.90 -15.48 -6.80
CA SER A 76 9.59 -14.20 -6.97
C SER A 76 8.65 -13.02 -6.74
N THR A 77 7.40 -13.10 -7.20
CA THR A 77 6.36 -12.12 -6.90
C THR A 77 6.05 -12.08 -5.40
N SER A 78 5.96 -13.24 -4.74
CA SER A 78 5.77 -13.29 -3.28
C SER A 78 6.94 -12.63 -2.51
N LEU A 79 8.18 -12.83 -2.97
CA LEU A 79 9.35 -12.17 -2.40
C LEU A 79 9.32 -10.65 -2.63
N LEU A 80 8.86 -10.20 -3.81
CA LEU A 80 8.68 -8.79 -4.10
C LEU A 80 7.63 -8.15 -3.17
N TYR A 81 6.53 -8.83 -2.87
CA TYR A 81 5.57 -8.38 -1.87
C TYR A 81 6.20 -8.30 -0.48
N ALA A 82 6.93 -9.32 -0.04
CA ALA A 82 7.63 -9.26 1.25
C ALA A 82 8.63 -8.09 1.33
N PHE A 83 9.37 -7.83 0.24
CA PHE A 83 10.26 -6.67 0.13
C PHE A 83 9.49 -5.35 0.23
N HIS A 84 8.39 -5.22 -0.51
CA HIS A 84 7.49 -4.07 -0.42
C HIS A 84 6.96 -3.89 1.01
N GLY A 85 6.53 -4.96 1.67
CA GLY A 85 6.04 -4.91 3.04
C GLY A 85 7.09 -4.42 4.04
N ALA A 86 8.35 -4.83 3.90
CA ALA A 86 9.47 -4.31 4.68
C ALA A 86 9.69 -2.81 4.45
N MET A 87 9.58 -2.34 3.20
CA MET A 87 9.64 -0.91 2.88
C MET A 87 8.51 -0.12 3.55
N LEU A 88 7.26 -0.63 3.51
CA LEU A 88 6.13 0.03 4.16
C LEU A 88 6.33 0.16 5.68
N TRP A 89 6.87 -0.89 6.31
CA TRP A 89 7.25 -0.85 7.72
C TRP A 89 8.30 0.22 8.01
N TYR A 90 9.34 0.33 7.18
CA TYR A 90 10.35 1.39 7.30
C TYR A 90 9.73 2.78 7.16
N LEU A 91 8.89 3.01 6.13
CA LEU A 91 8.22 4.31 5.93
C LEU A 91 7.30 4.66 7.10
N SER A 92 6.69 3.67 7.76
CA SER A 92 5.82 3.88 8.92
C SER A 92 6.55 4.39 10.17
N SER A 93 7.88 4.23 10.26
CA SER A 93 8.68 4.63 11.42
C SER A 93 8.59 6.14 11.68
N ASP A 94 8.64 6.94 10.60
CA ASP A 94 8.56 8.38 10.63
C ASP A 94 7.80 8.90 9.39
N VAL A 95 6.48 9.00 9.52
CA VAL A 95 5.59 9.39 8.42
C VAL A 95 5.86 10.82 7.93
N LEU A 96 6.14 11.75 8.84
CA LEU A 96 6.38 13.15 8.48
C LEU A 96 7.68 13.29 7.69
N ARG A 97 8.75 12.62 8.13
CA ARG A 97 10.02 12.59 7.39
C ARG A 97 9.87 11.95 6.02
N HIS A 98 9.05 10.91 5.89
CA HIS A 98 8.87 10.17 4.65
C HIS A 98 7.67 10.64 3.79
N GLN A 99 7.03 11.76 4.15
CA GLN A 99 5.75 12.17 3.55
C GLN A 99 5.75 12.26 2.02
N MET A 100 6.83 12.77 1.43
CA MET A 100 6.93 12.92 -0.03
C MET A 100 6.99 11.57 -0.73
N VAL A 101 7.72 10.61 -0.14
CA VAL A 101 7.80 9.23 -0.64
C VAL A 101 6.46 8.53 -0.48
N ILE A 102 5.76 8.72 0.65
CA ILE A 102 4.44 8.11 0.89
C ILE A 102 3.39 8.68 -0.08
N ARG A 103 3.41 9.98 -0.37
CA ARG A 103 2.53 10.60 -1.37
C ARG A 103 2.82 10.10 -2.78
N PHE A 104 4.10 9.99 -3.13
CA PHE A 104 4.51 9.40 -4.40
C PHE A 104 4.04 7.95 -4.50
N LEU A 105 4.23 7.16 -3.44
CA LEU A 105 3.76 5.79 -3.33
C LEU A 105 2.25 5.72 -3.56
N GLY A 106 1.46 6.56 -2.89
CA GLY A 106 0.03 6.65 -3.10
C GLY A 106 -0.35 6.90 -4.57
N LYS A 107 0.33 7.82 -5.25
CA LYS A 107 0.09 8.10 -6.69
C LYS A 107 0.39 6.90 -7.58
N ILE A 108 1.53 6.24 -7.37
CA ILE A 108 1.88 5.06 -8.17
C ILE A 108 0.99 3.86 -7.83
N THR A 109 0.49 3.74 -6.60
CA THR A 109 -0.50 2.70 -6.24
C THR A 109 -1.83 2.91 -6.95
N VAL A 110 -2.28 4.16 -7.14
CA VAL A 110 -3.45 4.46 -7.98
C VAL A 110 -3.23 4.01 -9.41
N LEU A 111 -2.10 4.39 -10.00
CA LEU A 111 -1.73 3.96 -11.35
C LEU A 111 -1.64 2.44 -11.47
N PHE A 112 -1.01 1.79 -10.49
CA PHE A 112 -0.87 0.34 -10.43
C PHE A 112 -2.22 -0.36 -10.39
N GLY A 113 -3.17 0.12 -9.58
CA GLY A 113 -4.54 -0.44 -9.54
C GLY A 113 -5.28 -0.33 -10.88
N MET A 114 -5.11 0.78 -11.60
CA MET A 114 -5.68 0.95 -12.95
C MET A 114 -5.04 0.00 -13.97
N VAL A 115 -3.72 -0.18 -13.91
CA VAL A 115 -2.98 -1.10 -14.79
C VAL A 115 -3.34 -2.56 -14.49
N LEU A 116 -3.45 -2.95 -13.22
CA LEU A 116 -3.88 -4.29 -12.83
C LEU A 116 -5.27 -4.62 -13.39
N LEU A 117 -6.22 -3.69 -13.27
CA LEU A 117 -7.56 -3.89 -13.81
C LEU A 117 -7.53 -4.18 -15.32
N LEU A 118 -6.65 -3.49 -16.06
CA LEU A 118 -6.45 -3.74 -17.49
C LEU A 118 -5.82 -5.13 -17.73
N VAL A 119 -4.76 -5.47 -16.99
CA VAL A 119 -4.09 -6.78 -17.09
C VAL A 119 -5.06 -7.92 -16.82
N ASP A 120 -5.81 -7.87 -15.72
CA ASP A 120 -6.78 -8.89 -15.35
C ASP A 120 -7.87 -9.05 -16.42
N SER A 121 -8.35 -7.93 -16.97
CA SER A 121 -9.34 -7.95 -18.05
C SER A 121 -8.79 -8.61 -19.31
N SER A 122 -7.52 -8.37 -19.65
CA SER A 122 -6.86 -8.95 -20.82
C SER A 122 -6.46 -10.43 -20.65
N THR A 123 -6.26 -10.87 -19.41
CA THR A 123 -5.89 -12.26 -19.07
C THR A 123 -7.10 -13.14 -18.78
N GLY A 124 -8.31 -12.56 -18.74
CA GLY A 124 -9.56 -13.30 -18.54
C GLY A 124 -9.78 -13.72 -17.08
N MET A 125 -9.22 -12.98 -16.12
CA MET A 125 -9.41 -13.28 -14.70
C MET A 125 -10.90 -13.17 -14.29
N PRO A 126 -11.35 -13.92 -13.27
CA PRO A 126 -12.71 -13.83 -12.77
C PRO A 126 -13.10 -12.40 -12.35
N ARG A 127 -14.35 -12.01 -12.58
CA ARG A 127 -14.83 -10.65 -12.26
C ARG A 127 -14.68 -10.26 -10.79
N TRP A 128 -14.87 -11.22 -9.89
CA TRP A 128 -14.68 -10.96 -8.46
C TRP A 128 -13.22 -10.65 -8.12
N TRP A 129 -12.26 -11.27 -8.82
CA TRP A 129 -10.83 -11.04 -8.67
C TRP A 129 -10.46 -9.65 -9.17
N MET A 130 -10.90 -9.30 -10.38
CA MET A 130 -10.74 -7.96 -10.97
C MET A 130 -11.21 -6.83 -10.05
N LEU A 131 -12.39 -7.02 -9.45
CA LEU A 131 -12.99 -6.03 -8.54
C LEU A 131 -12.26 -5.96 -7.20
N ALA A 132 -11.70 -7.09 -6.73
CA ALA A 132 -10.98 -7.18 -5.47
C ALA A 132 -9.55 -6.62 -5.56
N GLU A 133 -8.87 -6.72 -6.71
CA GLU A 133 -7.50 -6.23 -6.85
C GLU A 133 -7.43 -4.76 -7.27
N GLY A 134 -7.62 -4.46 -8.56
CA GLY A 134 -7.35 -3.14 -9.14
C GLY A 134 -8.02 -1.98 -8.38
N PRO A 135 -9.35 -2.01 -8.14
CA PRO A 135 -10.04 -0.97 -7.38
C PRO A 135 -9.53 -0.83 -5.94
N THR A 136 -9.19 -1.93 -5.27
CA THR A 136 -8.67 -1.89 -3.89
C THR A 136 -7.32 -1.20 -3.82
N PHE A 137 -6.42 -1.48 -4.77
CA PHE A 137 -5.15 -0.76 -4.88
C PHE A 137 -5.39 0.72 -5.15
N ALA A 138 -6.29 1.07 -6.07
CA ALA A 138 -6.59 2.47 -6.39
C ALA A 138 -7.15 3.23 -5.17
N VAL A 139 -8.11 2.65 -4.46
CA VAL A 139 -8.68 3.23 -3.24
C VAL A 139 -7.61 3.37 -2.15
N THR A 140 -6.73 2.39 -2.00
CA THR A 140 -5.62 2.46 -1.03
C THR A 140 -4.65 3.59 -1.35
N GLY A 141 -4.30 3.79 -2.63
CA GLY A 141 -3.46 4.90 -3.06
C GLY A 141 -4.10 6.27 -2.77
N LEU A 142 -5.38 6.42 -3.10
CA LEU A 142 -6.16 7.63 -2.77
C LEU A 142 -6.25 7.87 -1.26
N TRP A 143 -6.45 6.81 -0.47
CA TRP A 143 -6.46 6.88 0.99
C TRP A 143 -5.15 7.42 1.55
N LEU A 144 -4.01 6.92 1.07
CA LEU A 144 -2.70 7.41 1.50
C LEU A 144 -2.49 8.88 1.12
N ILE A 145 -2.86 9.29 -0.09
CA ILE A 145 -2.76 10.69 -0.53
C ILE A 145 -3.64 11.59 0.36
N TRP A 146 -4.91 11.23 0.53
CA TRP A 146 -5.87 12.00 1.30
C TRP A 146 -5.39 12.30 2.72
N TRP A 147 -4.90 11.27 3.42
CA TRP A 147 -4.45 11.41 4.80
C TRP A 147 -3.04 11.97 4.96
N THR A 148 -2.28 12.12 3.86
CA THR A 148 -0.97 12.77 3.88
C THR A 148 -1.02 14.22 3.40
N THR A 149 -1.98 14.63 2.56
CA THR A 149 -2.09 16.02 2.06
C THR A 149 -2.76 16.97 3.04
N GLY A 150 -3.58 16.47 3.97
CA GLY A 150 -4.21 17.30 5.01
C GLY A 150 -3.26 17.94 6.03
N ASP A 151 -1.95 17.85 5.81
CA ASP A 151 -0.86 18.43 6.62
C ASP A 151 -0.21 19.67 5.96
N ASP A 152 -0.56 20.01 4.70
CA ASP A 152 0.07 21.09 3.90
C ASP A 152 -0.79 22.37 3.75
N GLU A 153 -2.02 22.39 4.28
CA GLU A 153 -2.97 23.53 4.20
C GLU A 153 -3.28 24.12 5.59
#